data_AF-A0A7H1MKQ2-F1
#
_entry.id   AF-A0A7H1MKQ2-F1
#
_cell.length_a   1.000
_cell.length_b   1.000
_cell.length_c   1.000
_cell.angle_alpha   90.00
_cell.angle_beta   90.00
_cell.angle_gamma   90.00
#
_symmetry.space_group_name_H-M   'P 1'
#
loop_
_entity.id
_entity.type
_entity.pdbx_description
1 polymer ?
#
loop_
_entity_poly.entity_id
_entity_poly.type
_entity_poly.pdbx_seq_one_letter_code
_entity_poly.pdbx_strand_id
1 'polypeptide(L)'
;MTGIIKERVDVLAVQQGLFTSREQAKRAIMAGEILGINEQRMDKAGEKIPVTTELHLKGTPMPYVSRGGFKLEKMRDVFNLDFKDKIVLDIGSSTGGFTDVSLQSGAKQVYALDVGTNQLAWKLRSDERVIVMENTNFRYSELADFDAGQPQMATIDVSFISLNLILGPLSKILVEGGSVATLIKPQFEAGREAVGKHGIVKDAKTHLSVINKVSEYAKLAGFSIVNLDFSPIKGGSGNIEFIAHLKLDGGDETLDETQRQSVVTAAHEQLNAHRE
;
A
#
# COMPACT_ATOMS: atom_id res chain seq x y z
N MET A 1 19.90 9.62 -13.75
CA MET A 1 19.48 10.51 -12.65
C MET A 1 18.00 10.84 -12.84
N THR A 2 17.12 9.98 -12.34
CA THR A 2 15.68 10.25 -12.30
C THR A 2 15.44 11.33 -11.25
N GLY A 3 15.07 12.53 -11.67
CA GLY A 3 14.71 13.60 -10.73
C GLY A 3 13.53 13.15 -9.87
N ILE A 4 13.62 13.38 -8.55
CA ILE A 4 12.52 13.12 -7.62
C ILE A 4 11.30 13.90 -8.12
N ILE A 5 10.21 13.19 -8.44
CA ILE A 5 8.97 13.81 -8.90
C ILE A 5 8.44 14.68 -7.76
N LYS A 6 8.19 15.97 -8.06
CA LYS A 6 7.68 16.93 -7.08
C LYS A 6 6.31 17.45 -7.50
N GLU A 7 5.46 17.70 -6.51
CA GLU A 7 4.13 18.27 -6.67
C GLU A 7 3.91 19.39 -5.65
N ARG A 8 3.00 20.32 -5.96
CA ARG A 8 2.61 21.39 -5.03
C ARG A 8 1.96 20.82 -3.78
N VAL A 9 2.24 21.39 -2.60
CA VAL A 9 1.63 20.96 -1.33
C VAL A 9 0.10 20.93 -1.40
N ASP A 10 -0.54 21.94 -2.00
CA ASP A 10 -2.00 22.01 -2.12
C ASP A 10 -2.57 20.88 -2.98
N VAL A 11 -1.92 20.56 -4.10
CA VAL A 11 -2.30 19.45 -4.98
C VAL A 11 -2.04 18.12 -4.29
N LEU A 12 -0.89 17.96 -3.64
CA LEU A 12 -0.53 16.72 -2.95
C LEU A 12 -1.51 16.44 -1.79
N ALA A 13 -1.93 17.46 -1.04
CA ALA A 13 -2.88 17.27 0.05
C ALA A 13 -4.25 16.75 -0.44
N VAL A 14 -4.72 17.23 -1.59
CA VAL A 14 -5.95 16.73 -2.23
C VAL A 14 -5.73 15.33 -2.82
N GLN A 15 -4.60 15.09 -3.48
CA GLN A 15 -4.27 13.77 -4.03
C GLN A 15 -4.22 12.70 -2.94
N GLN A 16 -3.69 13.05 -1.77
CA GLN A 16 -3.69 12.17 -0.61
C GLN A 16 -5.03 12.19 0.16
N GLY A 17 -6.08 12.86 -0.33
CA GLY A 17 -7.41 12.82 0.29
C GLY A 17 -7.55 13.53 1.63
N LEU A 18 -6.65 14.47 1.98
CA LEU A 18 -6.83 15.33 3.18
C LEU A 18 -7.95 16.35 2.97
N PHE A 19 -8.19 16.72 1.72
CA PHE A 19 -9.18 17.71 1.34
C PHE A 19 -9.85 17.31 0.04
N THR A 20 -11.08 17.77 -0.15
CA THR A 20 -11.87 17.48 -1.34
C THR A 20 -11.59 18.45 -2.48
N SER A 21 -10.97 19.61 -2.20
CA SER A 21 -10.60 20.61 -3.21
C SER A 21 -9.27 21.29 -2.90
N ARG A 22 -8.61 21.78 -3.96
CA ARG A 22 -7.36 22.54 -3.83
C ARG A 22 -7.55 23.82 -3.02
N GLU A 23 -8.74 24.41 -3.08
CA GLU A 23 -9.03 25.68 -2.44
C GLU A 23 -9.24 25.49 -0.93
N GLN A 24 -9.78 24.33 -0.53
CA GLN A 24 -9.79 23.91 0.87
C GLN A 24 -8.37 23.62 1.37
N ALA A 25 -7.57 22.86 0.61
CA ALA A 25 -6.19 22.55 0.96
C ALA A 25 -5.34 23.83 1.13
N LYS A 26 -5.45 24.78 0.21
CA LYS A 26 -4.73 26.06 0.27
C LYS A 26 -5.07 26.85 1.55
N ARG A 27 -6.35 26.89 1.94
CA ARG A 27 -6.78 27.55 3.19
C ARG A 27 -6.15 26.91 4.43
N ALA A 28 -6.18 25.59 4.52
CA ALA A 28 -5.60 24.86 5.65
C ALA A 28 -4.07 25.01 5.74
N ILE A 29 -3.38 24.98 4.59
CA ILE A 29 -1.93 25.24 4.53
C ILE A 29 -1.62 26.66 5.01
N MET A 30 -2.38 27.66 4.54
CA MET A 30 -2.22 29.05 4.99
C MET A 30 -2.51 29.20 6.50
N ALA A 31 -3.45 28.42 7.04
CA ALA A 31 -3.75 28.37 8.47
C ALA A 31 -2.68 27.65 9.30
N GLY A 32 -1.71 26.98 8.67
CA GLY A 32 -0.67 26.22 9.37
C GLY A 32 -1.16 24.89 9.93
N GLU A 33 -2.23 24.36 9.35
CA GLU A 33 -2.87 23.12 9.77
C GLU A 33 -2.27 21.89 9.09
N ILE A 34 -1.35 22.07 8.14
CA ILE A 34 -0.75 20.94 7.40
C ILE A 34 0.71 20.76 7.79
N LEU A 35 1.02 19.53 8.19
CA LEU A 35 2.33 19.07 8.57
C LEU A 35 2.82 18.02 7.57
N GLY A 36 4.12 18.01 7.30
CA GLY A 36 4.80 16.99 6.52
C GLY A 36 5.59 16.03 7.40
N ILE A 37 6.69 15.50 6.86
CA ILE A 37 7.62 14.63 7.59
C ILE A 37 8.21 15.39 8.80
N ASN A 38 8.39 14.68 9.93
CA ASN A 38 8.96 15.21 11.16
C ASN A 38 8.22 16.44 11.73
N GLU A 39 6.89 16.46 11.64
CA GLU A 39 6.05 17.57 12.12
C GLU A 39 6.39 18.93 11.47
N GLN A 40 7.06 18.93 10.31
CA GLN A 40 7.40 20.16 9.62
C GLN A 40 6.13 20.82 9.09
N ARG A 41 5.83 22.03 9.55
CA ARG A 41 4.71 22.82 9.03
C ARG A 41 4.93 23.19 7.57
N MET A 42 3.90 22.99 6.76
CA MET A 42 3.86 23.45 5.38
C MET A 42 3.28 24.86 5.32
N ASP A 43 4.07 25.84 4.92
CA ASP A 43 3.66 27.26 4.92
C ASP A 43 3.17 27.75 3.55
N LYS A 44 3.60 27.10 2.46
CA LYS A 44 3.35 27.56 1.09
C LYS A 44 2.62 26.50 0.28
N ALA A 45 1.36 26.77 -0.04
CA ALA A 45 0.53 25.91 -0.88
C ALA A 45 1.18 25.53 -2.23
N GLY A 46 1.92 26.47 -2.83
CA GLY A 46 2.60 26.26 -4.11
C GLY A 46 4.01 25.70 -4.04
N GLU A 47 4.52 25.41 -2.84
CA GLU A 47 5.84 24.79 -2.69
C GLU A 47 5.83 23.37 -3.29
N LYS A 48 6.86 23.06 -4.07
CA LYS A 48 7.00 21.75 -4.71
C LYS A 48 7.81 20.82 -3.82
N ILE A 49 7.15 19.81 -3.27
CA ILE A 49 7.74 18.77 -2.41
C ILE A 49 7.70 17.42 -3.12
N PRO A 50 8.56 16.44 -2.76
CA PRO A 50 8.47 15.09 -3.29
C PRO A 50 7.06 14.53 -3.17
N VAL A 51 6.54 13.88 -4.22
CA VAL A 51 5.21 13.23 -4.20
C VAL A 51 5.09 12.12 -3.15
N THR A 52 6.23 11.63 -2.65
CA THR A 52 6.34 10.66 -1.57
C THR A 52 6.23 11.28 -0.18
N THR A 53 6.13 12.61 -0.06
CA THR A 53 6.02 13.29 1.23
C THR A 53 4.62 13.08 1.79
N GLU A 54 4.49 12.40 2.92
CA GLU A 54 3.19 12.26 3.58
C GLU A 54 2.79 13.55 4.30
N LEU A 55 1.55 13.98 4.08
CA LEU A 55 0.97 15.17 4.70
C LEU A 55 -0.12 14.75 5.69
N HIS A 56 -0.25 15.47 6.80
CA HIS A 56 -1.32 15.25 7.79
C HIS A 56 -1.78 16.54 8.47
N LEU A 57 -2.93 16.49 9.14
CA LEU A 57 -3.52 17.62 9.84
C LEU A 57 -2.91 17.79 11.24
N LYS A 58 -2.51 19.02 11.56
CA LYS A 58 -2.03 19.42 12.88
C LYS A 58 -3.08 19.14 13.94
N GLY A 59 -2.67 18.53 15.05
CA GLY A 59 -3.56 18.22 16.18
C GLY A 59 -4.48 17.02 15.96
N THR A 60 -4.42 16.39 14.78
CA THR A 60 -5.01 15.07 14.57
C THR A 60 -3.90 14.03 14.76
N PRO A 61 -3.83 13.33 15.90
CA PRO A 61 -2.79 12.32 16.10
C PRO A 61 -2.93 11.26 15.00
N MET A 62 -1.85 11.02 14.24
CA MET A 62 -1.83 9.91 13.30
C MET A 62 -1.81 8.60 14.11
N PRO A 63 -2.77 7.69 13.89
CA PRO A 63 -2.82 6.42 14.62
C PRO A 63 -1.62 5.52 14.29
N TYR A 64 -0.97 5.77 13.15
CA TYR A 64 0.17 5.00 12.63
C TYR A 64 1.33 5.93 12.27
N VAL A 65 2.55 5.38 12.23
CA VAL A 65 3.75 6.14 11.80
C VAL A 65 3.69 6.68 10.38
N SER A 66 2.78 6.17 9.56
CA SER A 66 2.59 6.62 8.18
C SER A 66 1.15 6.43 7.72
N ARG A 67 0.76 7.16 6.68
CA ARG A 67 -0.57 7.08 6.06
C ARG A 67 -0.81 5.78 5.33
N GLY A 68 0.26 5.06 4.97
CA GLY A 68 0.15 3.66 4.53
C GLY A 68 -0.71 2.84 5.50
N GLY A 69 -0.62 3.10 6.81
CA GLY A 69 -1.40 2.39 7.82
C GLY A 69 -2.92 2.37 7.56
N PHE A 70 -3.52 3.45 7.05
CA PHE A 70 -4.95 3.48 6.71
C PHE A 70 -5.36 2.46 5.65
N LYS A 71 -4.43 2.08 4.75
CA LYS A 71 -4.71 1.07 3.72
C LYS A 71 -4.81 -0.32 4.34
N LEU A 72 -3.86 -0.69 5.20
CA LEU A 72 -3.87 -1.98 5.88
C LEU A 72 -4.99 -2.05 6.93
N GLU A 73 -5.28 -0.94 7.61
CA GLU A 73 -6.44 -0.83 8.50
C GLU A 73 -7.74 -1.16 7.74
N LYS A 74 -7.97 -0.55 6.56
CA LYS A 74 -9.13 -0.90 5.73
C LYS A 74 -9.13 -2.38 5.35
N MET A 75 -8.00 -2.95 4.92
CA MET A 75 -7.90 -4.37 4.59
C MET A 75 -8.25 -5.26 5.79
N ARG A 76 -7.71 -4.95 6.97
CA ARG A 76 -7.99 -5.69 8.20
C ARG A 76 -9.48 -5.70 8.51
N ASP A 77 -10.12 -4.53 8.46
CA ASP A 77 -11.51 -4.39 8.89
C ASP A 77 -12.49 -4.93 7.84
N VAL A 78 -12.27 -4.64 6.55
CA VAL A 78 -13.16 -5.08 5.47
C VAL A 78 -13.00 -6.57 5.17
N PHE A 79 -11.78 -7.11 5.23
CA PHE A 79 -11.51 -8.52 4.95
C PHE A 79 -11.47 -9.39 6.20
N ASN A 80 -11.69 -8.79 7.38
CA ASN A 80 -11.66 -9.47 8.68
C ASN A 80 -10.37 -10.28 8.90
N LEU A 81 -9.22 -9.66 8.60
CA LEU A 81 -7.91 -10.31 8.75
C LEU A 81 -7.48 -10.33 10.21
N ASP A 82 -7.10 -11.50 10.69
CA ASP A 82 -6.65 -11.69 12.07
C ASP A 82 -5.12 -11.73 12.17
N PHE A 83 -4.55 -10.61 12.61
CA PHE A 83 -3.12 -10.48 12.88
C PHE A 83 -2.71 -11.05 14.24
N LYS A 84 -3.66 -11.38 15.12
CA LYS A 84 -3.38 -11.72 16.50
C LYS A 84 -2.52 -12.96 16.63
N ASP A 85 -1.46 -12.85 17.42
CA ASP A 85 -0.49 -13.91 17.71
C ASP A 85 0.19 -14.50 16.45
N LYS A 86 0.12 -13.81 15.30
CA LYS A 86 0.75 -14.24 14.04
C LYS A 86 2.15 -13.67 13.87
N ILE A 87 2.99 -14.43 13.17
CA ILE A 87 4.22 -13.93 12.56
C ILE A 87 3.85 -13.32 11.20
N VAL A 88 4.12 -12.03 11.03
CA VAL A 88 3.76 -11.25 9.84
C VAL A 88 5.01 -10.90 9.05
N LEU A 89 4.93 -10.99 7.72
CA LEU A 89 5.96 -10.51 6.81
C LEU A 89 5.48 -9.26 6.07
N ASP A 90 6.06 -8.10 6.37
CA ASP A 90 5.74 -6.84 5.72
C ASP A 90 6.73 -6.54 4.59
N ILE A 91 6.29 -6.75 3.34
CA ILE A 91 7.09 -6.61 2.11
C ILE A 91 6.91 -5.20 1.55
N GLY A 92 7.98 -4.40 1.62
CA GLY A 92 7.94 -2.97 1.30
C GLY A 92 7.56 -2.12 2.51
N SER A 93 8.11 -2.45 3.68
CA SER A 93 7.75 -1.81 4.95
C SER A 93 7.96 -0.28 4.96
N SER A 94 8.90 0.25 4.18
CA SER A 94 9.22 1.68 4.07
C SER A 94 9.32 2.38 5.43
N THR A 95 8.47 3.38 5.71
CA THR A 95 8.42 4.08 7.00
C THR A 95 7.78 3.27 8.13
N GLY A 96 7.05 2.20 7.78
CA GLY A 96 6.52 1.19 8.72
C GLY A 96 5.02 1.27 9.00
N GLY A 97 4.22 1.93 8.15
CA GLY A 97 2.77 2.05 8.39
C GLY A 97 2.05 0.70 8.52
N PHE A 98 2.39 -0.27 7.66
CA PHE A 98 1.81 -1.62 7.68
C PHE A 98 2.33 -2.44 8.87
N THR A 99 3.64 -2.34 9.15
CA THR A 99 4.25 -2.88 10.36
C THR A 99 3.53 -2.39 11.63
N ASP A 100 3.28 -1.08 11.76
CA ASP A 100 2.61 -0.48 12.92
C ASP A 100 1.18 -1.00 13.10
N VAL A 101 0.38 -1.02 12.01
CA VAL A 101 -0.97 -1.59 12.03
C VAL A 101 -0.94 -3.05 12.45
N SER A 102 0.01 -3.84 11.95
CA SER A 102 0.14 -5.26 12.28
C SER A 102 0.42 -5.46 13.78
N LEU A 103 1.36 -4.69 14.34
CA LEU A 103 1.70 -4.73 15.76
C LEU A 103 0.55 -4.28 16.66
N GLN A 104 -0.15 -3.21 16.29
CA GLN A 104 -1.33 -2.70 17.02
C GLN A 104 -2.51 -3.68 16.93
N SER A 105 -2.57 -4.48 15.86
CA SER A 105 -3.58 -5.54 15.67
C SER A 105 -3.19 -6.87 16.33
N GLY A 106 -2.13 -6.89 17.14
CA GLY A 106 -1.76 -8.04 17.97
C GLY A 106 -0.78 -9.02 17.33
N ALA A 107 -0.09 -8.64 16.24
CA ALA A 107 0.98 -9.46 15.68
C ALA A 107 2.01 -9.82 16.76
N LYS A 108 2.36 -11.11 16.81
CA LYS A 108 3.40 -11.63 17.70
C LYS A 108 4.76 -11.09 17.30
N GLN A 109 5.02 -11.07 16.00
CA GLN A 109 6.28 -10.64 15.41
C GLN A 109 6.07 -10.16 13.97
N VAL A 110 6.86 -9.17 13.53
CA VAL A 110 6.80 -8.62 12.17
C VAL A 110 8.20 -8.57 11.58
N TYR A 111 8.40 -9.25 10.45
CA TYR A 111 9.56 -9.01 9.58
C TYR A 111 9.28 -7.79 8.71
N ALA A 112 9.95 -6.68 9.00
CA ALA A 112 9.84 -5.44 8.23
C ALA A 112 10.91 -5.44 7.12
N LEU A 113 10.52 -5.89 5.93
CA LEU A 113 11.42 -6.08 4.80
C LEU A 113 11.34 -4.92 3.81
N ASP A 114 12.49 -4.35 3.44
CA ASP A 114 12.57 -3.28 2.45
C ASP A 114 13.89 -3.33 1.66
N VAL A 115 13.84 -2.86 0.41
CA VAL A 115 15.03 -2.72 -0.45
C VAL A 115 15.85 -1.48 -0.10
N GLY A 116 15.22 -0.48 0.54
CA GLY A 116 15.86 0.73 0.99
C GLY A 116 16.63 0.56 2.30
N THR A 117 17.19 1.67 2.77
CA THR A 117 17.99 1.73 4.00
C THR A 117 17.48 2.86 4.89
N ASN A 118 17.48 2.64 6.21
CA ASN A 118 17.12 3.64 7.22
C ASN A 118 15.78 4.34 6.98
N GLN A 119 14.77 3.61 6.48
CA GLN A 119 13.44 4.18 6.25
C GLN A 119 12.50 3.98 7.44
N LEU A 120 12.61 2.83 8.12
CA LEU A 120 11.68 2.44 9.18
C LEU A 120 11.77 3.40 10.36
N ALA A 121 10.61 3.88 10.83
CA ALA A 121 10.50 4.78 11.96
C ALA A 121 11.19 4.22 13.22
N TRP A 122 11.91 5.07 13.96
CA TRP A 122 12.72 4.65 15.10
C TRP A 122 11.95 3.86 16.16
N LYS A 123 10.70 4.27 16.45
CA LYS A 123 9.81 3.59 17.38
C LYS A 123 9.58 2.12 16.99
N LEU A 124 9.38 1.84 15.70
CA LEU A 124 9.17 0.48 15.20
C LEU A 124 10.48 -0.30 15.14
N ARG A 125 11.56 0.35 14.70
CA ARG A 125 12.90 -0.26 14.68
C ARG A 125 13.35 -0.73 16.07
N SER A 126 12.88 -0.05 17.13
CA SER A 126 13.21 -0.36 18.51
C SER A 126 12.19 -1.28 19.20
N ASP A 127 11.12 -1.68 18.52
CA ASP A 127 10.13 -2.62 19.07
C ASP A 127 10.69 -4.05 19.00
N GLU A 128 10.70 -4.77 20.12
CA GLU A 128 11.26 -6.13 20.21
C GLU A 128 10.55 -7.15 19.33
N ARG A 129 9.32 -6.84 18.90
CA ARG A 129 8.54 -7.68 18.00
C ARG A 129 8.87 -7.42 16.52
N VAL A 130 9.75 -6.47 16.20
CA VAL A 130 10.10 -6.13 14.82
C VAL A 130 11.49 -6.65 14.48
N ILE A 131 11.57 -7.42 13.39
CA ILE A 131 12.82 -7.85 12.79
C ILE A 131 13.02 -7.03 11.52
N VAL A 132 14.03 -6.16 11.53
CA VAL A 132 14.30 -5.26 10.41
C VAL A 132 15.14 -5.97 9.35
N MET A 133 14.62 -6.05 8.13
CA MET A 133 15.27 -6.65 6.96
C MET A 133 15.43 -5.61 5.85
N GLU A 134 16.27 -4.60 6.09
CA GLU A 134 16.60 -3.55 5.11
C GLU A 134 17.64 -4.03 4.09
N ASN A 135 17.79 -3.28 2.98
CA ASN A 135 18.64 -3.67 1.84
C ASN A 135 18.34 -5.07 1.28
N THR A 136 17.12 -5.57 1.48
CA THR A 136 16.73 -6.93 1.15
C THR A 136 15.76 -6.91 -0.02
N ASN A 137 16.14 -7.57 -1.12
CA ASN A 137 15.25 -7.72 -2.27
C ASN A 137 14.45 -9.01 -2.16
N PHE A 138 13.16 -8.87 -1.84
CA PHE A 138 12.26 -10.00 -1.60
C PHE A 138 12.22 -11.04 -2.73
N ARG A 139 12.50 -10.63 -3.98
CA ARG A 139 12.53 -11.53 -5.13
C ARG A 139 13.49 -12.71 -4.97
N TYR A 140 14.51 -12.53 -4.13
CA TYR A 140 15.57 -13.51 -3.88
C TYR A 140 15.52 -14.06 -2.46
N SER A 141 14.49 -13.70 -1.68
CA SER A 141 14.33 -14.24 -0.33
C SER A 141 13.94 -15.70 -0.38
N GLU A 142 14.43 -16.44 0.60
CA GLU A 142 14.16 -17.85 0.81
C GLU A 142 13.61 -18.07 2.23
N LEU A 143 12.95 -19.21 2.48
CA LEU A 143 12.40 -19.52 3.80
C LEU A 143 13.47 -19.48 4.91
N ALA A 144 14.72 -19.79 4.57
CA ALA A 144 15.85 -19.76 5.49
C ALA A 144 16.21 -18.36 6.00
N ASP A 145 15.72 -17.29 5.37
CA ASP A 145 15.97 -15.91 5.82
C ASP A 145 15.11 -15.51 7.05
N PHE A 146 14.16 -16.37 7.47
CA PHE A 146 13.14 -16.07 8.49
C PHE A 146 13.34 -16.90 9.78
N ASP A 147 14.39 -16.59 10.52
CA ASP A 147 14.87 -17.36 11.68
C ASP A 147 13.95 -17.35 12.91
N ALA A 148 13.11 -16.34 13.05
CA ALA A 148 12.18 -16.23 14.18
C ALA A 148 10.84 -16.98 13.96
N GLY A 149 10.78 -17.78 12.90
CA GLY A 149 9.65 -18.62 12.53
C GLY A 149 9.07 -18.25 11.18
N GLN A 150 8.39 -19.23 10.58
CA GLN A 150 7.79 -19.09 9.26
C GLN A 150 6.64 -18.06 9.28
N PRO A 151 6.60 -17.10 8.33
CA PRO A 151 5.51 -16.14 8.23
C PRO A 151 4.15 -16.82 8.02
N GLN A 152 3.16 -16.39 8.81
CA GLN A 152 1.78 -16.90 8.77
C GLN A 152 0.85 -15.95 8.02
N MET A 153 1.19 -14.67 7.99
CA MET A 153 0.56 -13.69 7.13
C MET A 153 1.61 -12.81 6.45
N ALA A 154 1.25 -12.23 5.32
CA ALA A 154 2.08 -11.24 4.66
C ALA A 154 1.30 -9.97 4.31
N THR A 155 2.00 -8.85 4.28
CA THR A 155 1.48 -7.58 3.78
C THR A 155 2.39 -7.09 2.65
N ILE A 156 1.81 -6.55 1.57
CA ILE A 156 2.57 -6.15 0.38
C ILE A 156 2.19 -4.73 -0.05
N ASP A 157 3.13 -3.79 0.12
CA ASP A 157 3.03 -2.41 -0.38
C ASP A 157 4.33 -2.00 -1.11
N VAL A 158 4.58 -2.64 -2.25
CA VAL A 158 5.79 -2.37 -3.06
C VAL A 158 5.52 -1.38 -4.19
N SER A 159 6.56 -0.68 -4.64
CA SER A 159 6.49 0.26 -5.77
C SER A 159 7.54 -0.10 -6.82
N PHE A 160 7.30 0.28 -8.09
CA PHE A 160 8.21 0.04 -9.22
C PHE A 160 8.47 -1.45 -9.55
N ILE A 161 7.63 -2.35 -9.04
CA ILE A 161 7.69 -3.78 -9.28
C ILE A 161 6.28 -4.34 -9.40
N SER A 162 6.12 -5.37 -10.23
CA SER A 162 4.86 -6.12 -10.38
C SER A 162 4.77 -7.23 -9.34
N LEU A 163 3.55 -7.46 -8.83
CA LEU A 163 3.20 -8.58 -7.94
C LEU A 163 3.57 -9.94 -8.52
N ASN A 164 3.62 -10.09 -9.86
CA ASN A 164 4.08 -11.32 -10.50
C ASN A 164 5.47 -11.78 -10.00
N LEU A 165 6.36 -10.82 -9.70
CA LEU A 165 7.72 -11.10 -9.23
C LEU A 165 7.80 -11.31 -7.71
N ILE A 166 6.69 -11.10 -6.99
CA ILE A 166 6.60 -11.20 -5.53
C ILE A 166 5.85 -12.46 -5.10
N LEU A 167 4.72 -12.77 -5.76
CA LEU A 167 3.86 -13.88 -5.33
C LEU A 167 4.55 -15.25 -5.46
N GLY A 168 5.36 -15.47 -6.51
CA GLY A 168 6.08 -16.73 -6.69
C GLY A 168 7.10 -17.05 -5.58
N PRO A 169 7.99 -16.11 -5.18
CA PRO A 169 8.82 -16.28 -3.99
C PRO A 169 7.99 -16.41 -2.71
N LEU A 170 6.93 -15.61 -2.55
CA LEU A 170 6.11 -15.63 -1.34
C LEU A 170 5.42 -16.98 -1.08
N SER A 171 4.95 -17.68 -2.11
CA SER A 171 4.32 -19.01 -1.91
C SER A 171 5.28 -20.06 -1.37
N LYS A 172 6.60 -19.85 -1.48
CA LYS A 172 7.62 -20.75 -0.91
C LYS A 172 7.98 -20.41 0.54
N ILE A 173 7.59 -19.23 1.00
CA ILE A 173 7.95 -18.68 2.32
C ILE A 173 6.75 -18.75 3.26
N LEU A 174 5.57 -18.35 2.80
CA LEU A 174 4.36 -18.30 3.60
C LEU A 174 3.88 -19.72 3.96
N VAL A 175 3.33 -19.90 5.16
CA VAL A 175 2.65 -21.17 5.51
C VAL A 175 1.46 -21.44 4.58
N GLU A 176 1.20 -22.73 4.34
CA GLU A 176 -0.03 -23.16 3.66
C GLU A 176 -1.27 -22.66 4.42
N GLY A 177 -2.26 -22.17 3.67
CA GLY A 177 -3.46 -21.50 4.20
C GLY A 177 -3.21 -20.07 4.71
N GLY A 178 -1.98 -19.56 4.65
CA GLY A 178 -1.62 -18.22 5.08
C GLY A 178 -2.30 -17.12 4.27
N SER A 179 -2.59 -16.01 4.92
CA SER A 179 -3.27 -14.85 4.34
C SER A 179 -2.29 -13.76 3.90
N VAL A 180 -2.63 -13.07 2.80
CA VAL A 180 -1.84 -11.95 2.27
C VAL A 180 -2.75 -10.75 2.09
N ALA A 181 -2.39 -9.62 2.69
CA ALA A 181 -3.01 -8.33 2.44
C ALA A 181 -2.14 -7.54 1.45
N THR A 182 -2.60 -7.29 0.23
CA THR A 182 -1.77 -6.72 -0.84
C THR A 182 -2.39 -5.51 -1.51
N LEU A 183 -1.55 -4.57 -1.93
CA LEU A 183 -1.92 -3.50 -2.85
C LEU A 183 -1.67 -3.89 -4.30
N ILE A 184 -2.69 -3.68 -5.12
CA ILE A 184 -2.59 -3.70 -6.57
C ILE A 184 -2.50 -2.25 -7.05
N LYS A 185 -1.35 -1.89 -7.62
CA LYS A 185 -1.05 -0.54 -8.10
C LYS A 185 -1.02 -0.53 -9.63
N PRO A 186 -2.10 -0.10 -10.31
CA PRO A 186 -2.20 -0.18 -11.77
C PRO A 186 -1.01 0.41 -12.52
N GLN A 187 -0.41 1.49 -12.02
CA GLN A 187 0.75 2.15 -12.62
C GLN A 187 2.02 1.29 -12.67
N PHE A 188 2.11 0.20 -11.90
CA PHE A 188 3.25 -0.72 -11.89
C PHE A 188 2.93 -2.08 -12.53
N GLU A 189 1.65 -2.34 -12.82
CA GLU A 189 1.17 -3.60 -13.41
C GLU A 189 0.79 -3.48 -14.89
N ALA A 190 0.29 -2.31 -15.28
CA ALA A 190 -0.14 -1.99 -16.62
C ALA A 190 1.04 -1.89 -17.59
N GLY A 191 0.79 -2.18 -18.87
CA GLY A 191 1.77 -1.96 -19.94
C GLY A 191 2.10 -0.47 -20.10
N ARG A 192 3.29 -0.17 -20.64
CA ARG A 192 3.81 1.22 -20.76
C ARG A 192 2.88 2.12 -21.56
N GLU A 193 2.16 1.57 -22.51
CA GLU A 193 1.17 2.22 -23.37
C GLU A 193 -0.11 2.65 -22.63
N ALA A 194 -0.46 1.97 -21.54
CA ALA A 194 -1.65 2.24 -20.76
C ALA A 194 -1.38 3.22 -19.59
N VAL A 195 -0.10 3.53 -19.34
CA VAL A 195 0.32 4.50 -18.32
C VAL A 195 0.36 5.89 -18.93
N GLY A 196 -0.57 6.76 -18.50
CA GLY A 196 -0.69 8.12 -19.00
C GLY A 196 0.42 9.07 -18.52
N LYS A 197 0.25 10.36 -18.87
CA LYS A 197 1.16 11.43 -18.41
C LYS A 197 1.31 11.39 -16.89
N HIS A 198 2.54 11.59 -16.41
CA HIS A 198 2.93 11.55 -15.00
C HIS A 198 2.75 10.20 -14.28
N GLY A 199 2.63 9.09 -15.02
CA GLY A 199 2.53 7.77 -14.40
C GLY A 199 1.14 7.47 -13.82
N ILE A 200 0.09 8.07 -14.40
CA ILE A 200 -1.28 7.95 -13.89
C ILE A 200 -2.10 7.07 -14.84
N VAL A 201 -2.72 6.04 -14.28
CA VAL A 201 -3.74 5.23 -14.93
C VAL A 201 -5.11 5.75 -14.52
N LYS A 202 -5.93 6.12 -15.51
CA LYS A 202 -7.27 6.72 -15.29
C LYS A 202 -8.41 5.90 -15.88
N ASP A 203 -8.12 4.98 -16.77
CA ASP A 203 -9.13 4.24 -17.52
C ASP A 203 -9.61 3.01 -16.72
N ALA A 204 -10.93 2.90 -16.55
CA ALA A 204 -11.54 1.80 -15.80
C ALA A 204 -11.29 0.43 -16.45
N LYS A 205 -11.22 0.36 -17.79
CA LYS A 205 -10.92 -0.90 -18.49
C LYS A 205 -9.49 -1.35 -18.22
N THR A 206 -8.55 -0.41 -18.19
CA THR A 206 -7.17 -0.67 -17.80
C THR A 206 -7.08 -1.17 -16.36
N HIS A 207 -7.84 -0.58 -15.42
CA HIS A 207 -7.88 -1.07 -14.04
C HIS A 207 -8.39 -2.52 -13.96
N LEU A 208 -9.51 -2.84 -14.64
CA LEU A 208 -10.02 -4.21 -14.67
C LEU A 208 -8.99 -5.17 -15.28
N SER A 209 -8.37 -4.80 -16.40
CA SER A 209 -7.35 -5.61 -17.06
C SER A 209 -6.16 -5.91 -16.12
N VAL A 210 -5.71 -4.92 -15.35
CA VAL A 210 -4.67 -5.11 -14.32
C VAL A 210 -5.13 -6.12 -13.26
N ILE A 211 -6.34 -5.99 -12.72
CA ILE A 211 -6.82 -6.89 -11.66
C ILE A 211 -6.98 -8.32 -12.21
N ASN A 212 -7.48 -8.48 -13.44
CA ASN A 212 -7.55 -9.78 -14.12
C ASN A 212 -6.15 -10.41 -14.24
N LYS A 213 -5.15 -9.63 -14.67
CA LYS A 213 -3.76 -10.07 -14.79
C LYS A 213 -3.16 -10.49 -13.45
N VAL A 214 -3.40 -9.72 -12.39
CA VAL A 214 -2.95 -10.08 -11.02
C VAL A 214 -3.67 -11.33 -10.51
N SER A 215 -4.94 -11.52 -10.87
CA SER A 215 -5.69 -12.74 -10.54
C SER A 215 -5.05 -13.98 -11.16
N GLU A 216 -4.58 -13.87 -12.41
CA GLU A 216 -3.83 -14.96 -13.07
C GLU A 216 -2.49 -15.22 -12.38
N TYR A 217 -1.75 -14.17 -12.01
CA TYR A 217 -0.48 -14.31 -11.29
C TYR A 217 -0.65 -14.98 -9.92
N ALA A 218 -1.67 -14.57 -9.17
CA ALA A 218 -2.00 -15.17 -7.88
C ALA A 218 -2.29 -16.66 -8.06
N LYS A 219 -3.18 -17.01 -8.99
CA LYS A 219 -3.53 -18.40 -9.27
C LYS A 219 -2.31 -19.25 -9.66
N LEU A 220 -1.46 -18.75 -10.57
CA LEU A 220 -0.25 -19.47 -10.99
C LEU A 220 0.75 -19.66 -9.84
N ALA A 221 0.77 -18.76 -8.87
CA ALA A 221 1.61 -18.87 -7.67
C ALA A 221 0.96 -19.69 -6.54
N GLY A 222 -0.26 -20.21 -6.73
CA GLY A 222 -0.98 -21.01 -5.75
C GLY A 222 -1.88 -20.22 -4.80
N PHE A 223 -2.18 -18.96 -5.12
CA PHE A 223 -3.03 -18.09 -4.32
C PHE A 223 -4.42 -17.90 -4.91
N SER A 224 -5.42 -17.94 -4.05
CA SER A 224 -6.80 -17.52 -4.32
C SER A 224 -7.02 -16.06 -3.94
N ILE A 225 -7.73 -15.28 -4.76
CA ILE A 225 -8.24 -13.95 -4.32
C ILE A 225 -9.57 -14.15 -3.60
N VAL A 226 -9.55 -14.03 -2.27
CA VAL A 226 -10.73 -14.22 -1.41
C VAL A 226 -11.58 -12.95 -1.37
N ASN A 227 -10.94 -11.78 -1.26
CA ASN A 227 -11.62 -10.50 -1.22
C ASN A 227 -10.87 -9.45 -2.05
N LEU A 228 -11.61 -8.48 -2.57
CA LEU A 228 -11.10 -7.37 -3.36
C LEU A 228 -11.92 -6.11 -3.04
N ASP A 229 -11.23 -4.99 -2.85
CA ASP A 229 -11.81 -3.67 -2.65
C ASP A 229 -10.81 -2.62 -3.21
N PHE A 230 -11.03 -1.33 -3.00
CA PHE A 230 -10.12 -0.25 -3.35
C PHE A 230 -9.55 0.46 -2.12
N SER A 231 -8.36 1.05 -2.27
CA SER A 231 -7.70 1.81 -1.21
C SER A 231 -8.55 3.03 -0.82
N PRO A 232 -8.67 3.36 0.49
CA PRO A 232 -9.42 4.54 0.93
C PRO A 232 -8.75 5.85 0.53
N ILE A 233 -7.46 5.80 0.19
CA ILE A 233 -6.64 6.92 -0.23
C ILE A 233 -6.00 6.61 -1.59
N LYS A 234 -5.84 7.62 -2.44
CA LYS A 234 -5.11 7.45 -3.70
C LYS A 234 -3.60 7.35 -3.43
N GLY A 235 -2.87 6.68 -4.32
CA GLY A 235 -1.42 6.64 -4.30
C GLY A 235 -0.80 8.03 -4.48
N GLY A 236 0.50 8.19 -4.19
CA GLY A 236 1.17 9.51 -4.14
C GLY A 236 1.10 10.35 -5.43
N SER A 237 0.84 9.74 -6.59
CA SER A 237 0.61 10.45 -7.86
C SER A 237 -0.87 10.62 -8.24
N GLY A 238 -1.79 10.28 -7.34
CA GLY A 238 -3.24 10.33 -7.56
C GLY A 238 -3.83 9.10 -8.26
N ASN A 239 -3.10 7.99 -8.34
CA ASN A 239 -3.62 6.72 -8.87
C ASN A 239 -4.65 6.11 -7.93
N ILE A 240 -5.71 5.53 -8.49
CA ILE A 240 -6.57 4.61 -7.74
C ILE A 240 -5.77 3.32 -7.53
N GLU A 241 -5.68 2.89 -6.28
CA GLU A 241 -5.03 1.63 -5.90
C GLU A 241 -6.10 0.66 -5.41
N PHE A 242 -5.93 -0.63 -5.68
CA PHE A 242 -6.83 -1.67 -5.24
C PHE A 242 -6.22 -2.47 -4.09
N ILE A 243 -7.05 -3.02 -3.23
CA ILE A 243 -6.64 -3.82 -2.07
C ILE A 243 -7.21 -5.22 -2.23
N ALA A 244 -6.40 -6.24 -1.97
CA ALA A 244 -6.83 -7.63 -2.09
C ALA A 244 -6.39 -8.48 -0.89
N HIS A 245 -7.23 -9.44 -0.54
CA HIS A 245 -6.91 -10.53 0.37
C HIS A 245 -6.65 -11.78 -0.47
N LEU A 246 -5.42 -12.28 -0.41
CA LEU A 246 -5.03 -13.54 -1.02
C LEU A 246 -4.90 -14.62 0.04
N LYS A 247 -5.13 -15.88 -0.33
CA LYS A 247 -4.90 -17.05 0.51
C LYS A 247 -4.07 -18.07 -0.23
N LEU A 248 -3.03 -18.61 0.41
CA LEU A 248 -2.20 -19.67 -0.17
C LEU A 248 -2.89 -21.03 0.00
N ASP A 249 -3.77 -21.39 -0.93
CA ASP A 249 -4.61 -22.60 -0.85
C ASP A 249 -4.58 -23.44 -2.14
N GLY A 250 -3.62 -23.18 -3.03
CA GLY A 250 -3.51 -23.86 -4.32
C GLY A 250 -4.13 -23.08 -5.48
N GLY A 251 -4.83 -21.97 -5.22
CA GLY A 251 -5.46 -21.15 -6.26
C GLY A 251 -6.82 -21.68 -6.72
N ASP A 252 -7.53 -22.33 -5.81
CA ASP A 252 -8.79 -23.05 -6.04
C ASP A 252 -9.97 -22.10 -6.34
N GLU A 253 -10.13 -21.02 -5.57
CA GLU A 253 -11.29 -20.11 -5.65
C GLU A 253 -10.87 -18.65 -5.75
N THR A 254 -10.97 -18.08 -6.95
CA THR A 254 -10.72 -16.64 -7.16
C THR A 254 -12.02 -15.98 -7.61
N LEU A 255 -12.22 -14.72 -7.17
CA LEU A 255 -13.34 -13.89 -7.60
C LEU A 255 -13.54 -13.95 -9.12
N ASP A 256 -14.78 -13.91 -9.60
CA ASP A 256 -15.06 -13.85 -11.03
C ASP A 256 -14.83 -12.45 -11.61
N GLU A 257 -14.92 -12.32 -12.93
CA GLU A 257 -14.73 -11.03 -13.60
C GLU A 257 -15.84 -10.01 -13.27
N THR A 258 -17.06 -10.46 -13.00
CA THR A 258 -18.20 -9.61 -12.64
C THR A 258 -17.96 -8.95 -11.27
N GLN A 259 -17.47 -9.72 -10.31
CA GLN A 259 -17.09 -9.24 -8.98
C GLN A 259 -15.94 -8.23 -9.08
N ARG A 260 -14.90 -8.53 -9.87
CA ARG A 260 -13.79 -7.59 -10.11
C ARG A 260 -14.25 -6.29 -10.76
N GLN A 261 -15.10 -6.38 -11.78
CA GLN A 261 -15.65 -5.21 -12.47
C GLN A 261 -16.49 -4.35 -11.53
N SER A 262 -17.26 -4.96 -10.62
CA SER A 262 -18.07 -4.23 -9.64
C SER A 262 -17.21 -3.38 -8.70
N VAL A 263 -16.06 -3.91 -8.23
CA VAL A 263 -15.10 -3.15 -7.40
C VAL A 263 -14.51 -1.98 -8.17
N VAL A 264 -14.14 -2.19 -9.45
CA VAL A 264 -13.61 -1.10 -10.30
C VAL A 264 -14.65 0.00 -10.48
N THR A 265 -15.90 -0.34 -10.75
CA THR A 265 -16.99 0.63 -10.90
C THR A 265 -17.16 1.45 -9.61
N ALA A 266 -17.26 0.79 -8.45
CA ALA A 266 -17.42 1.46 -7.17
C ALA A 266 -16.24 2.40 -6.84
N ALA A 267 -15.00 1.98 -7.13
CA ALA A 267 -13.82 2.82 -6.93
C ALA A 267 -13.86 4.09 -7.78
N HIS A 268 -14.32 3.99 -9.04
CA HIS A 268 -14.46 5.14 -9.93
C HIS A 268 -15.58 6.09 -9.50
N GLU A 269 -16.72 5.55 -9.08
CA GLU A 269 -17.83 6.36 -8.57
C GLU A 269 -17.42 7.15 -7.33
N GLN A 270 -16.81 6.51 -6.33
CA GLN A 270 -16.47 7.18 -5.08
C GLN A 270 -15.26 8.12 -5.20
N LEU A 271 -14.22 7.72 -5.94
CA LEU A 271 -12.97 8.47 -5.98
C LEU A 271 -12.91 9.53 -7.10
N ASN A 272 -13.82 9.48 -8.08
CA ASN A 272 -13.93 10.51 -9.12
C ASN A 272 -15.17 11.41 -8.97
N ALA A 273 -16.09 11.16 -8.03
CA ALA A 273 -17.26 12.01 -7.76
C ALA A 273 -16.92 13.47 -7.37
N HIS A 274 -15.67 13.80 -7.07
CA HIS A 274 -15.23 15.14 -6.67
C HIS A 274 -14.42 15.88 -7.75
N ARG A 275 -14.66 15.57 -9.03
CA ARG A 275 -13.98 16.21 -10.17
C ARG A 275 -14.75 17.35 -10.84
N GLU A 276 -15.89 17.77 -10.30
CA GLU A 276 -16.61 18.98 -10.74
C GLU A 276 -16.10 20.25 -10.05
#